data_AF-A0A947YDY3-F1
#
_entry.id   AF-A0A947YDY3-F1
#
_cell.length_a   1.000
_cell.length_b   1.000
_cell.length_c   1.000
_cell.angle_alpha   90.00
_cell.angle_beta   90.00
_cell.angle_gamma   90.00
#
_symmetry.space_group_name_H-M   'P 1'
#
loop_
_entity.id
_entity.type
_entity.pdbx_description
1 polymer ?
#
loop_
_entity_poly.entity_id
_entity_poly.type
_entity_poly.pdbx_seq_one_letter_code
_entity_poly.pdbx_strand_id
1 'polypeptide(L)'
;MAIKSIKAKANLKRNWIEKVADWLTQKFGTVLFLSINAAWFIVWLLVNLDLIPGIKPFDSFPFGLLTMIVSLEAIFLAIIVLISQNREEKITDLREEISLQIGIFSERELSKVLELMMLILKKNNIDVSQDKQLQRMLKPFDMNRVEKVLENEVNET
;
A
#
# COMPACT_ATOMS: atom_id res chain seq x y z
N MET A 1 -14.45 7.09 15.12
CA MET A 1 -13.50 8.11 15.65
C MET A 1 -12.08 7.59 15.87
N ALA A 2 -11.87 6.32 16.26
CA ALA A 2 -10.53 5.76 16.52
C ALA A 2 -9.57 5.73 15.29
N ILE A 3 -10.06 5.40 14.09
CA ILE A 3 -9.22 5.36 12.88
C ILE A 3 -8.68 6.76 12.51
N LYS A 4 -9.48 7.81 12.76
CA LYS A 4 -9.09 9.21 12.47
C LYS A 4 -7.99 9.69 13.43
N SER A 5 -7.99 9.24 14.69
CA SER A 5 -6.96 9.62 15.67
C SER A 5 -5.63 8.89 15.46
N ILE A 6 -5.64 7.65 14.95
CA ILE A 6 -4.43 6.91 14.56
C ILE A 6 -3.75 7.60 13.37
N LYS A 7 -4.52 7.94 12.32
CA LYS A 7 -3.99 8.74 11.19
C LYS A 7 -3.48 10.11 11.64
N ALA A 8 -4.17 10.76 12.58
CA ALA A 8 -3.73 12.06 13.11
C ALA A 8 -2.42 11.95 13.92
N LYS A 9 -2.25 10.91 14.75
CA LYS A 9 -1.00 10.67 15.51
C LYS A 9 0.17 10.28 14.59
N ALA A 10 -0.07 9.50 13.54
CA ALA A 10 0.94 9.21 12.52
C ALA A 10 1.37 10.51 11.78
N ASN A 11 0.44 11.43 11.54
CA ASN A 11 0.74 12.71 10.89
C ASN A 11 1.59 13.68 11.74
N LEU A 12 1.59 13.53 13.07
CA LEU A 12 2.29 14.45 13.99
C LEU A 12 3.81 14.19 14.06
N LYS A 13 4.29 13.02 13.60
CA LYS A 13 5.72 12.66 13.53
C LYS A 13 6.32 12.79 12.13
N ARG A 14 5.60 13.38 11.17
CA ARG A 14 6.07 13.40 9.78
C ARG A 14 7.19 14.40 9.55
N ASN A 15 8.30 13.87 9.06
CA ASN A 15 9.42 14.66 8.58
C ASN A 15 9.00 15.49 7.36
N TRP A 16 9.61 16.66 7.14
CA TRP A 16 9.25 17.56 6.03
C TRP A 16 9.33 16.85 4.66
N ILE A 17 10.29 15.94 4.50
CA ILE A 17 10.49 15.09 3.32
C ILE A 17 9.26 14.23 3.04
N GLU A 18 8.61 13.67 4.07
CA GLU A 18 7.42 12.83 3.88
C GLU A 18 6.22 13.65 3.43
N LYS A 19 6.06 14.89 3.92
CA LYS A 19 4.97 15.78 3.46
C LYS A 19 5.15 16.18 2.01
N VAL A 20 6.41 16.46 1.62
CA VAL A 20 6.77 16.77 0.24
C VAL A 20 6.55 15.54 -0.64
N ALA A 21 6.95 14.34 -0.21
CA ALA A 21 6.73 13.10 -0.94
C ALA A 21 5.23 12.83 -1.21
N ASP A 22 4.34 12.94 -0.21
CA ASP A 22 2.90 12.73 -0.45
C ASP A 22 2.28 13.77 -1.39
N TRP A 23 2.73 15.02 -1.31
CA TRP A 23 2.28 16.08 -2.22
C TRP A 23 2.73 15.79 -3.64
N LEU A 24 3.99 15.39 -3.80
CA LEU A 24 4.58 15.02 -5.08
C LEU A 24 3.90 13.77 -5.66
N THR A 25 3.68 12.71 -4.88
CA THR A 25 2.96 11.50 -5.34
C THR A 25 1.56 11.82 -5.84
N GLN A 26 0.80 12.66 -5.12
CA GLN A 26 -0.53 13.08 -5.56
C GLN A 26 -0.51 13.89 -6.86
N LYS A 27 0.54 14.71 -7.06
CA LYS A 27 0.67 15.56 -8.25
C LYS A 27 1.21 14.81 -9.47
N PHE A 28 2.22 13.96 -9.28
CA PHE A 28 2.86 13.21 -10.37
C PHE A 28 2.05 12.01 -10.85
N GLY A 29 1.18 11.44 -10.00
CA GLY A 29 0.26 10.37 -10.41
C GLY A 29 -0.96 10.83 -11.22
N THR A 30 -1.07 12.12 -11.54
CA THR A 30 -2.24 12.68 -12.24
C THR A 30 -1.99 12.78 -13.75
N VAL A 31 -2.98 12.43 -14.57
CA VAL A 31 -2.98 12.60 -16.04
C VAL A 31 -2.66 14.04 -16.48
N LEU A 32 -2.97 15.02 -15.62
CA LEU A 32 -2.63 16.43 -15.81
C LEU A 32 -1.12 16.68 -15.88
N PHE A 33 -0.32 16.06 -15.01
CA PHE A 33 1.14 16.24 -15.01
C PHE A 33 1.77 15.70 -16.30
N LEU A 34 1.32 14.53 -16.76
CA LEU A 34 1.70 13.96 -18.05
C LEU A 34 1.34 14.89 -19.21
N SER A 35 0.13 15.45 -19.17
CA SER A 35 -0.36 16.35 -20.23
C SER A 35 0.43 17.66 -20.30
N ILE A 36 0.82 18.22 -19.15
CA ILE A 36 1.66 19.43 -19.08
C ILE A 36 3.06 19.15 -19.65
N ASN A 37 3.67 18.02 -19.30
CA ASN A 37 4.97 17.61 -19.85
C ASN A 37 4.91 17.38 -21.35
N ALA A 38 3.89 16.68 -21.83
CA ALA A 38 3.69 16.47 -23.26
C ALA A 38 3.53 17.79 -24.03
N ALA A 39 2.73 18.73 -23.50
CA ALA A 39 2.58 20.05 -24.09
C ALA A 39 3.92 20.83 -24.10
N TRP A 40 4.68 20.78 -23.00
CA TRP A 40 6.01 21.39 -22.92
C TRP A 40 6.97 20.83 -23.97
N PHE A 41 7.01 19.51 -24.17
CA PHE A 41 7.82 18.88 -25.22
C PHE A 41 7.41 19.33 -26.62
N ILE A 42 6.11 19.38 -26.90
CA ILE A 42 5.59 19.82 -28.20
C ILE A 42 6.00 21.28 -28.45
N VAL A 43 5.85 22.16 -27.46
CA VAL A 43 6.26 23.57 -27.57
C VAL A 43 7.77 23.68 -27.80
N TRP A 44 8.58 22.92 -27.07
CA TRP A 44 10.04 22.93 -27.23
C TRP A 44 10.46 22.49 -28.63
N LEU A 45 9.85 21.41 -29.15
CA LEU A 45 10.09 20.94 -30.50
C LEU A 45 9.70 22.01 -31.53
N LEU A 46 8.50 22.59 -31.44
CA LEU A 46 8.04 23.62 -32.39
C LEU A 46 8.96 24.85 -32.44
N VAL A 47 9.50 25.27 -31.29
CA VAL A 47 10.44 26.40 -31.21
C VAL A 47 11.81 26.05 -31.80
N ASN A 48 12.28 24.81 -31.66
CA ASN A 48 13.62 24.39 -32.09
C ASN A 48 13.64 23.72 -33.48
N LEU A 49 12.49 23.45 -34.11
CA LEU A 49 12.40 22.87 -35.46
C LEU A 49 12.66 23.87 -36.61
N ASP A 50 13.13 25.09 -36.31
CA ASP A 50 13.38 26.16 -37.30
C ASP A 50 12.14 26.53 -38.15
N LEU A 51 10.94 26.16 -37.69
CA LEU A 51 9.66 26.39 -38.38
C LEU A 51 9.17 27.85 -38.27
N ILE A 52 9.77 28.64 -37.37
CA ILE A 52 9.36 30.03 -37.10
C ILE A 52 10.44 30.98 -37.66
N PRO A 53 10.14 31.74 -38.73
CA PRO A 53 11.09 32.69 -39.31
C PRO A 53 11.52 33.74 -38.27
N GLY A 54 12.81 33.77 -37.91
CA GLY A 54 13.40 34.77 -37.02
C GLY A 54 13.80 34.28 -35.61
N ILE A 55 13.48 33.03 -35.24
CA ILE A 55 13.98 32.42 -34.00
C ILE A 55 15.17 31.54 -34.35
N LYS A 56 16.37 31.87 -33.83
CA LYS A 56 17.52 30.97 -33.95
C LYS A 56 17.26 29.72 -33.10
N PRO A 57 17.37 28.50 -33.67
CA PRO A 57 17.27 27.28 -32.89
C PRO A 57 18.38 27.26 -31.83
N PHE A 58 17.99 27.13 -30.56
CA PHE A 58 18.92 27.09 -29.44
C PHE A 58 19.37 25.65 -29.13
N ASP A 59 18.49 24.68 -29.37
CA ASP A 59 18.72 23.25 -29.20
C ASP A 59 18.45 22.53 -30.53
N SER A 60 19.37 22.68 -31.49
CA SER A 60 19.27 22.02 -32.79
C SER A 60 19.27 20.50 -32.64
N PHE A 61 18.67 19.80 -33.61
CA PHE A 61 18.72 18.34 -33.68
C PHE A 61 20.18 17.86 -33.53
N PRO A 62 20.52 17.04 -32.52
CA PRO A 62 19.67 16.04 -31.85
C PRO A 62 19.04 16.41 -30.48
N PHE A 63 18.79 17.69 -30.17
CA PHE A 63 18.15 18.14 -28.90
C PHE A 63 18.90 17.70 -27.63
N GLY A 64 20.19 18.04 -27.54
CA GLY A 64 21.05 17.62 -26.44
C GLY A 64 20.60 18.18 -25.08
N LEU A 65 20.13 19.43 -25.04
CA LEU A 65 19.73 20.08 -23.80
C LEU A 65 18.40 19.51 -23.27
N LEU A 66 17.42 19.30 -24.15
CA LEU A 66 16.17 18.63 -23.80
C LEU A 66 16.45 17.24 -23.22
N THR A 67 17.26 16.44 -23.91
CA THR A 67 17.56 15.07 -23.46
C THR A 67 18.23 15.05 -22.08
N MET A 68 19.15 15.98 -21.83
CA MET A 68 19.82 16.10 -20.53
C MET A 68 18.82 16.44 -19.41
N ILE A 69 17.98 17.46 -19.61
CA ILE A 69 17.00 17.91 -18.60
C ILE A 69 15.98 16.80 -18.31
N VAL A 70 15.44 16.15 -19.35
CA VAL A 70 14.46 15.07 -19.20
C VAL A 70 15.06 13.87 -18.47
N SER A 71 16.31 13.50 -18.78
CA SER A 71 16.96 12.38 -18.09
C SER A 71 17.11 12.65 -16.59
N LEU A 72 17.46 13.88 -16.22
CA LEU A 72 17.57 14.30 -14.83
C LEU A 72 16.19 14.28 -14.15
N GLU A 73 15.18 14.87 -14.79
CA GLU A 73 13.80 14.88 -14.30
C GLU A 73 13.26 13.47 -14.07
N ALA A 74 13.50 12.54 -15.00
CA ALA A 74 13.09 11.15 -14.89
C ALA A 74 13.72 10.44 -13.67
N ILE A 75 14.99 10.69 -13.38
CA ILE A 75 15.67 10.14 -12.19
C ILE A 75 15.02 10.68 -10.90
N PHE A 76 14.76 11.99 -10.83
CA PHE A 76 14.07 12.59 -9.68
C PHE A 76 12.68 11.99 -9.47
N LEU A 77 11.90 11.85 -10.54
CA LEU A 77 10.56 11.23 -10.48
C LEU A 77 10.64 9.78 -10.01
N ALA A 78 11.57 8.99 -10.55
CA ALA A 78 11.74 7.59 -10.16
C ALA A 78 12.08 7.45 -8.66
N ILE A 79 12.97 8.30 -8.12
CA ILE A 79 13.32 8.29 -6.69
C ILE A 79 12.10 8.65 -5.83
N ILE A 80 11.33 9.67 -6.22
CA ILE A 80 10.12 10.08 -5.49
C ILE A 80 9.09 8.95 -5.49
N VAL A 81 8.88 8.31 -6.65
CA VAL A 81 7.99 7.16 -6.78
C VAL A 81 8.46 6.02 -5.87
N LEU A 82 9.76 5.70 -5.87
CA LEU A 82 10.32 4.63 -5.03
C LEU A 82 10.17 4.91 -3.53
N ILE A 83 10.40 6.16 -3.10
CA ILE A 83 10.16 6.60 -1.71
C ILE A 83 8.67 6.42 -1.37
N SER A 84 7.78 6.80 -2.29
CA SER A 84 6.34 6.63 -2.08
C SER A 84 5.94 5.17 -2.01
N GLN A 85 6.50 4.31 -2.85
CA GLN A 85 6.25 2.86 -2.87
C GLN A 85 6.70 2.21 -1.56
N ASN A 86 7.94 2.43 -1.13
CA ASN A 86 8.47 1.91 0.14
C ASN A 86 7.63 2.34 1.35
N ARG A 87 7.07 3.57 1.31
CA ARG A 87 6.16 4.05 2.35
C ARG A 87 4.82 3.29 2.34
N GLU A 88 4.23 3.09 1.17
CA GLU A 88 2.96 2.36 1.04
C GLU A 88 3.11 0.86 1.37
N GLU A 89 4.24 0.24 1.02
CA GLU A 89 4.58 -1.14 1.42
C GLU A 89 4.57 -1.29 2.93
N LYS A 90 5.33 -0.46 3.67
CA LYS A 90 5.35 -0.49 5.15
C LYS A 90 3.96 -0.30 5.78
N ILE A 91 3.12 0.54 5.18
CA ILE A 91 1.74 0.75 5.66
C ILE A 91 0.89 -0.50 5.39
N THR A 92 1.11 -1.15 4.25
CA THR A 92 0.41 -2.37 3.85
C THR A 92 0.79 -3.52 4.76
N ASP A 93 2.09 -3.74 5.01
CA ASP A 93 2.59 -4.77 5.93
C ASP A 93 1.98 -4.62 7.33
N LEU A 94 1.98 -3.40 7.88
CA LEU A 94 1.39 -3.13 9.18
C LEU A 94 -0.14 -3.39 9.20
N ARG A 95 -0.84 -3.06 8.12
CA ARG A 95 -2.28 -3.34 8.01
C ARG A 95 -2.55 -4.83 7.95
N GLU A 96 -1.72 -5.58 7.23
CA GLU A 96 -1.82 -7.03 7.13
C GLU A 96 -1.58 -7.68 8.49
N GLU A 97 -0.51 -7.29 9.21
CA GLU A 97 -0.24 -7.77 10.55
C GLU A 97 -1.41 -7.51 11.51
N ILE A 98 -1.96 -6.28 11.52
CA ILE A 98 -3.13 -5.94 12.33
C ILE A 98 -4.35 -6.77 11.93
N SER A 99 -4.59 -6.96 10.62
CA SER A 99 -5.72 -7.75 10.13
C SER A 99 -5.61 -9.20 10.57
N LEU A 100 -4.41 -9.79 10.51
CA LEU A 100 -4.14 -11.13 11.02
C LEU A 100 -4.41 -11.22 12.53
N GLN A 101 -3.91 -10.26 13.31
CA GLN A 101 -4.17 -10.22 14.76
C GLN A 101 -5.66 -10.13 15.08
N ILE A 102 -6.41 -9.24 14.40
CA ILE A 102 -7.87 -9.12 14.57
C ILE A 102 -8.57 -10.44 14.21
N GLY A 103 -8.13 -11.13 13.15
CA GLY A 103 -8.66 -12.44 12.78
C GLY A 103 -8.50 -13.46 13.90
N ILE A 104 -7.29 -13.57 14.47
CA ILE A 104 -6.98 -14.49 15.57
C ILE A 104 -7.81 -14.15 16.82
N PHE A 105 -7.94 -12.86 17.17
CA PHE A 105 -8.78 -12.45 18.30
C PHE A 105 -10.24 -12.80 18.06
N SER A 106 -10.78 -12.50 16.87
CA SER A 106 -12.16 -12.80 16.50
C SER A 106 -12.45 -14.30 16.58
N GLU A 107 -11.50 -15.14 16.14
CA GLU A 107 -11.64 -16.60 16.21
C GLU A 107 -11.62 -17.13 17.64
N ARG A 108 -10.77 -16.57 18.50
CA ARG A 108 -10.76 -16.90 19.95
C ARG A 108 -12.07 -16.49 20.62
N GLU A 109 -12.56 -15.29 20.33
CA GLU A 109 -13.84 -14.81 20.86
C GLU A 109 -15.00 -15.69 20.37
N LEU A 110 -15.04 -16.03 19.08
CA LEU A 110 -16.05 -16.93 18.52
C LEU A 110 -16.00 -18.32 19.17
N SER A 111 -14.81 -18.89 19.33
CA SER A 111 -14.60 -20.15 20.05
C SER A 111 -15.14 -20.08 21.48
N LYS A 112 -14.87 -18.97 22.18
CA LYS A 112 -15.36 -18.76 23.55
C LYS A 112 -16.89 -18.64 23.60
N VAL A 113 -17.49 -17.95 22.64
CA VAL A 113 -18.95 -17.86 22.52
C VAL A 113 -19.57 -19.23 22.27
N LEU A 114 -18.99 -20.04 21.36
CA LEU A 114 -19.44 -21.41 21.11
C LEU A 114 -19.33 -22.29 22.36
N GLU A 115 -18.24 -22.16 23.13
CA GLU A 115 -18.06 -22.87 24.39
C GLU A 115 -19.14 -22.49 25.42
N LEU A 116 -19.43 -21.19 25.57
CA LEU A 116 -20.49 -20.70 26.45
C LEU A 116 -21.88 -21.18 25.99
N MET A 117 -22.15 -21.21 24.69
CA MET A 117 -23.39 -21.76 24.14
C MET A 117 -23.53 -23.25 24.46
N MET A 118 -22.45 -24.03 24.34
CA MET A 118 -22.47 -25.44 24.74
C MET A 118 -22.77 -25.63 26.22
N LEU A 119 -22.23 -24.79 27.11
CA LEU A 119 -22.53 -24.85 28.53
C LEU A 119 -24.03 -24.63 28.80
N ILE A 120 -24.66 -23.70 28.07
CA ILE A 120 -26.11 -23.46 28.15
C ILE A 120 -26.91 -24.65 27.60
N LEU A 121 -26.53 -25.20 26.45
CA LEU A 121 -27.22 -26.36 25.86
C LEU A 121 -27.15 -27.58 26.77
N LYS A 122 -25.97 -27.85 27.34
CA LYS A 122 -25.77 -28.92 28.34
C LYS A 122 -26.64 -28.72 29.57
N LYS A 123 -26.75 -27.49 30.09
CA LYS A 123 -27.63 -27.16 31.22
C LYS A 123 -29.11 -27.40 30.90
N ASN A 124 -29.52 -27.22 29.64
CA ASN A 124 -30.90 -27.46 29.17
C ASN A 124 -31.14 -28.92 28.71
N ASN A 125 -30.22 -29.85 28.99
CA ASN A 125 -30.28 -31.26 28.58
C ASN A 125 -30.39 -31.48 27.06
N ILE A 126 -29.89 -30.53 26.26
CA ILE A 126 -29.79 -30.66 24.80
C ILE A 126 -28.41 -31.22 24.47
N ASP A 127 -28.36 -32.47 24.00
CA ASP A 127 -27.11 -33.12 23.64
C ASP A 127 -26.67 -32.73 22.21
N VAL A 128 -25.60 -31.95 22.14
CA VAL A 128 -24.92 -31.54 20.89
C VAL A 128 -23.67 -32.38 20.59
N SER A 129 -23.42 -33.46 21.34
CA SER A 129 -22.25 -34.33 21.17
C SER A 129 -22.18 -35.03 19.81
N GLN A 130 -23.29 -35.08 19.05
CA GLN A 130 -23.31 -35.67 17.71
C GLN A 130 -22.90 -34.68 16.59
N ASP A 131 -22.83 -33.38 16.89
CA ASP A 131 -22.42 -32.39 15.90
C ASP A 131 -20.89 -32.38 15.72
N LYS A 132 -20.44 -33.13 14.70
CA LYS A 132 -19.02 -33.20 14.30
C LYS A 132 -18.47 -31.87 13.81
N GLN A 133 -19.30 -30.96 13.27
CA GLN A 133 -18.86 -29.66 12.78
C GLN A 133 -18.60 -28.72 13.95
N LEU A 134 -19.51 -28.66 14.92
CA LEU A 134 -19.34 -27.88 16.14
C LEU A 134 -18.09 -28.33 16.92
N GLN A 135 -17.88 -29.64 17.07
CA GLN A 135 -16.67 -30.17 17.72
C GLN A 135 -15.37 -29.83 16.97
N ARG A 136 -15.41 -29.66 15.65
CA ARG A 136 -14.24 -29.19 14.88
C ARG A 136 -13.97 -27.71 15.13
N MET A 137 -15.01 -26.88 15.21
CA MET A 137 -14.89 -25.44 15.46
C MET A 137 -14.45 -25.10 16.89
N LEU A 138 -14.74 -25.98 17.85
CA LEU A 138 -14.29 -25.84 19.25
C LEU A 138 -12.85 -26.25 19.48
N LYS A 139 -12.18 -26.86 18.49
CA LYS A 139 -10.75 -27.13 18.61
C LYS A 139 -10.04 -25.79 18.74
N PRO A 140 -9.19 -25.59 19.75
CA PRO A 140 -8.49 -24.33 19.92
C PRO A 140 -7.73 -23.99 18.64
N PHE A 141 -7.85 -22.74 18.21
CA PHE A 141 -7.02 -22.21 17.13
C PHE A 141 -5.55 -22.33 17.54
N ASP A 142 -4.85 -23.29 16.93
CA ASP A 142 -3.48 -23.64 17.29
C ASP A 142 -2.53 -22.69 16.57
N MET A 143 -2.06 -21.68 17.30
CA MET A 143 -1.10 -20.69 16.81
C MET A 143 0.16 -21.36 16.24
N ASN A 144 0.60 -22.49 16.83
CA ASN A 144 1.78 -23.23 16.38
C ASN A 144 1.57 -23.87 15.00
N ARG A 145 0.32 -24.09 14.60
CA ARG A 145 -0.02 -24.65 13.29
C ARG A 145 0.09 -23.59 12.19
N VAL A 146 -0.26 -22.34 12.51
CA VAL A 146 -0.06 -21.19 11.62
C VAL A 146 1.44 -20.87 11.52
N GLU A 147 2.15 -20.86 12.65
CA GLU A 147 3.61 -20.65 12.69
C GLU A 147 4.35 -21.71 11.85
N LYS A 148 4.00 -22.99 11.98
CA LYS A 148 4.56 -24.06 11.13
C LYS A 148 4.25 -23.91 9.65
N VAL A 149 3.07 -23.42 9.28
CA VAL A 149 2.71 -23.19 7.87
C VAL A 149 3.53 -22.04 7.32
N LEU A 150 3.64 -20.94 8.08
CA LEU A 150 4.48 -19.79 7.70
C LEU A 150 5.96 -20.16 7.61
N GLU A 151 6.50 -20.96 8.55
CA GLU A 151 7.88 -21.45 8.50
C GLU A 151 8.14 -22.34 7.28
N ASN A 152 7.20 -23.20 6.91
CA ASN A 152 7.35 -24.04 5.73
C ASN A 152 7.32 -23.21 4.44
N GLU A 153 6.45 -22.21 4.36
CA GLU A 153 6.29 -21.37 3.17
C GLU A 153 7.50 -20.42 2.98
N VAL A 154 8.06 -19.89 4.08
CA VAL A 154 9.31 -19.10 4.06
C VAL A 154 10.54 -19.95 3.71
N ASN A 155 10.59 -21.23 4.11
CA ASN A 155 11.70 -22.13 3.76
C ASN A 155 11.62 -22.69 2.33
N GLU A 156 10.45 -22.61 1.68
CA GLU A 156 10.24 -23.02 0.28
C GLU A 156 10.46 -21.89 -0.74
N THR A 157 10.65 -20.64 -0.29
CA THR A 157 10.88 -19.45 -1.13
C THR A 157 12.36 -19.04 -1.16
#